data_AF-A0A2U3KVJ2-F1
#
_entry.id   AF-A0A2U3KVJ2-F1
#
_cell.length_a   1.000
_cell.length_b   1.000
_cell.length_c   1.000
_cell.angle_alpha   90.00
_cell.angle_beta   90.00
_cell.angle_gamma   90.00
#
_symmetry.space_group_name_H-M   'P 1'
#
loop_
_entity.id
_entity.type
_entity.pdbx_description
1 polymer ?
#
loop_
_entity_poly.entity_id
_entity_poly.type
_entity_poly.pdbx_seq_one_letter_code
_entity_poly.pdbx_strand_id
1 'polypeptide(L)'
;MPQWMPEEIRQIEAVAAEIANCGLARRRAPLTSRLDLRLSEALGLVEGLGGSTRALPVRQLLRALGFDEARHLRWRMEHKLVQALVIWAWAPEIIPVTCGLDALARTHGPRGVRKFLDNGFPNGYLLKSAVGDSSGESGGGVNGEAVLRALEARSDLQDCVAPQPCRILDERIVVQERIAIATEYRVHSLEEDVIGDLTFRRYDGGSIPGERDGPNAFVTSVLRRLPDGLVGGSLLAWDIALQPSGGYMVIEVNFTGFHPAFKRGFHCSGYFHDRNWGACDTARLLNHVARQDGVEVVAEPDAPEYPSDNRFYLETLNWQLRHRGLAVTLPPARADTRTESEIAAALIRLPARAAGGRPPAISNFGCRPRSRCCLNSQPPRGPCP
;
A
#
# COMPACT_ATOMS: atom_id res chain seq x y z
N MET A 1 -19.27 -22.59 6.15
CA MET A 1 -18.46 -21.76 5.25
C MET A 1 -18.24 -20.43 5.94
N PRO A 2 -17.05 -19.81 5.82
CA PRO A 2 -16.79 -18.49 6.37
C PRO A 2 -17.83 -17.47 5.90
N GLN A 3 -18.18 -16.51 6.76
CA GLN A 3 -19.18 -15.47 6.47
C GLN A 3 -18.64 -14.10 6.83
N TRP A 4 -18.88 -13.14 5.94
CA TRP A 4 -18.64 -11.72 6.20
C TRP A 4 -19.52 -11.22 7.34
N MET A 5 -19.02 -10.31 8.16
CA MET A 5 -19.82 -9.70 9.22
C MET A 5 -20.79 -8.65 8.62
N PRO A 6 -22.11 -8.77 8.84
CA PRO A 6 -23.08 -7.81 8.30
C PRO A 6 -22.83 -6.36 8.76
N GLU A 7 -22.31 -6.18 9.96
CA GLU A 7 -21.98 -4.85 10.50
C GLU A 7 -20.81 -4.21 9.76
N GLU A 8 -19.79 -4.97 9.40
CA GLU A 8 -18.64 -4.46 8.65
C GLU A 8 -19.04 -4.11 7.20
N ILE A 9 -19.92 -4.92 6.59
CA ILE A 9 -20.51 -4.62 5.28
C ILE A 9 -21.25 -3.27 5.33
N ARG A 10 -22.13 -3.06 6.32
CA ARG A 10 -22.86 -1.79 6.46
C ARG A 10 -21.92 -0.59 6.58
N GLN A 11 -20.80 -0.73 7.28
CA GLN A 11 -19.85 0.36 7.44
C GLN A 11 -19.10 0.72 6.15
N ILE A 12 -18.97 -0.21 5.19
CA ILE A 12 -18.30 0.09 3.92
C ILE A 12 -19.25 0.68 2.86
N GLU A 13 -20.57 0.57 3.02
CA GLU A 13 -21.56 1.03 2.03
C GLU A 13 -21.34 2.48 1.60
N ALA A 14 -21.06 3.38 2.57
CA ALA A 14 -20.80 4.78 2.28
C ALA A 14 -19.53 5.00 1.45
N VAL A 15 -18.46 4.28 1.75
CA VAL A 15 -17.20 4.33 0.98
C VAL A 15 -17.41 3.75 -0.42
N ALA A 16 -18.12 2.63 -0.52
CA ALA A 16 -18.42 2.01 -1.81
C ALA A 16 -19.28 2.92 -2.70
N ALA A 17 -20.27 3.60 -2.11
CA ALA A 17 -21.07 4.60 -2.81
C ALA A 17 -20.24 5.83 -3.23
N GLU A 18 -19.33 6.31 -2.38
CA GLU A 18 -18.42 7.41 -2.72
C GLU A 18 -17.53 7.04 -3.92
N ILE A 19 -16.95 5.84 -3.91
CA ILE A 19 -16.13 5.32 -5.01
C ILE A 19 -16.96 5.21 -6.29
N ALA A 20 -18.17 4.64 -6.22
CA ALA A 20 -19.04 4.47 -7.38
C ALA A 20 -19.49 5.81 -7.99
N ASN A 21 -19.68 6.84 -7.17
CA ASN A 21 -20.08 8.18 -7.60
C ASN A 21 -18.89 9.08 -7.97
N CYS A 22 -17.66 8.57 -7.87
CA CYS A 22 -16.47 9.30 -8.28
C CYS A 22 -16.44 9.39 -9.82
N GLY A 23 -16.79 10.56 -10.36
CA GLY A 23 -16.92 10.83 -11.81
C GLY A 23 -15.60 10.90 -12.59
N LEU A 24 -14.63 10.05 -12.25
CA LEU A 24 -13.39 9.93 -12.98
C LEU A 24 -13.56 8.99 -14.17
N ALA A 25 -12.87 9.31 -15.26
CA ALA A 25 -12.75 8.37 -16.35
C ALA A 25 -11.91 7.16 -15.91
N ARG A 26 -12.35 5.97 -16.32
CA ARG A 26 -11.61 4.71 -16.15
C ARG A 26 -10.19 4.78 -16.71
N ARG A 27 -10.01 5.50 -17.82
CA ARG A 27 -8.75 5.74 -18.50
C ARG A 27 -8.62 7.23 -18.78
N ARG A 28 -7.43 7.78 -18.52
CA ARG A 28 -7.13 9.18 -18.85
C ARG A 28 -7.07 9.42 -20.36
N ALA A 29 -7.08 10.70 -20.75
CA ALA A 29 -6.71 11.07 -22.11
C ALA A 29 -5.25 10.64 -22.42
N PRO A 30 -4.97 10.10 -23.63
CA PRO A 30 -3.61 9.81 -24.05
C PRO A 30 -2.74 11.06 -24.08
N LEU A 31 -1.44 10.88 -23.81
CA LEU A 31 -0.45 11.92 -24.07
C LEU A 31 -0.39 12.20 -25.57
N THR A 32 -0.22 13.46 -25.95
CA THR A 32 -0.13 13.89 -27.36
C THR A 32 1.28 14.25 -27.80
N SER A 33 2.24 14.22 -26.88
CA SER A 33 3.62 14.57 -27.11
C SER A 33 4.54 13.70 -26.27
N ARG A 34 5.82 13.67 -26.66
CA ARG A 34 6.89 13.07 -25.88
C ARG A 34 6.90 13.62 -24.44
N LEU A 35 7.17 12.74 -23.48
CA LEU A 35 7.29 13.03 -22.06
C LEU A 35 8.72 12.71 -21.57
N ASP A 36 9.45 13.75 -21.18
CA ASP A 36 10.78 13.62 -20.58
C ASP A 36 10.65 13.70 -19.05
N LEU A 37 11.07 12.62 -18.38
CA LEU A 37 11.12 12.52 -16.93
C LEU A 37 12.54 12.87 -16.48
N ARG A 38 12.79 14.16 -16.30
CA ARG A 38 14.11 14.69 -15.88
C ARG A 38 14.32 14.55 -14.39
N LEU A 39 15.49 14.05 -13.99
CA LEU A 39 15.86 13.95 -12.58
C LEU A 39 15.88 15.34 -11.92
N SER A 40 16.43 16.36 -12.58
CA SER A 40 16.52 17.72 -12.06
C SER A 40 15.16 18.27 -11.63
N GLU A 41 14.10 17.97 -12.39
CA GLU A 41 12.72 18.33 -12.08
C GLU A 41 12.12 17.45 -10.96
N ALA A 42 12.47 16.16 -10.94
CA ALA A 42 12.00 15.22 -9.93
C ALA A 42 12.56 15.51 -8.52
N LEU A 43 13.67 16.24 -8.39
CA LEU A 43 14.23 16.61 -7.08
C LEU A 43 13.23 17.40 -6.21
N GLY A 44 12.34 18.19 -6.82
CA GLY A 44 11.25 18.88 -6.12
C GLY A 44 10.19 17.93 -5.53
N LEU A 45 10.21 16.66 -5.94
CA LEU A 45 9.28 15.61 -5.49
C LEU A 45 9.88 14.71 -4.40
N VAL A 46 11.09 15.02 -3.92
CA VAL A 46 11.72 14.26 -2.82
C VAL A 46 10.94 14.44 -1.52
N GLU A 47 10.40 15.64 -1.29
CA GLU A 47 9.59 15.89 -0.10
C GLU A 47 8.32 15.03 -0.13
N GLY A 48 8.10 14.31 0.96
CA GLY A 48 6.93 13.46 1.13
C GLY A 48 7.06 12.05 0.53
N LEU A 49 8.24 11.59 0.12
CA LEU A 49 8.48 10.15 -0.12
C LEU A 49 8.49 9.38 1.20
N GLY A 50 7.85 8.21 1.26
CA GLY A 50 7.80 7.37 2.48
C GLY A 50 8.85 6.25 2.53
N GLY A 51 9.74 6.18 1.53
CA GLY A 51 10.74 5.11 1.40
C GLY A 51 12.02 5.56 0.73
N SER A 52 12.13 5.35 -0.57
CA SER A 52 13.36 5.57 -1.36
C SER A 52 13.15 6.60 -2.47
N THR A 53 14.19 7.37 -2.81
CA THR A 53 14.22 8.25 -3.99
C THR A 53 14.08 7.50 -5.32
N ARG A 54 14.21 6.17 -5.33
CA ARG A 54 13.87 5.33 -6.50
C ARG A 54 12.41 5.39 -6.90
N ALA A 55 11.52 5.84 -6.01
CA ALA A 55 10.13 6.10 -6.35
C ALA A 55 9.94 7.35 -7.21
N LEU A 56 10.96 8.21 -7.36
CA LEU A 56 10.85 9.50 -8.04
C LEU A 56 10.38 9.40 -9.50
N PRO A 57 10.92 8.53 -10.38
CA PRO A 57 10.45 8.46 -11.76
C PRO A 57 8.97 8.07 -11.84
N VAL A 58 8.53 7.15 -10.98
CA VAL A 58 7.12 6.73 -10.92
C VAL A 58 6.25 7.88 -10.43
N ARG A 59 6.65 8.58 -9.36
CA ARG A 59 5.92 9.75 -8.86
C ARG A 59 5.82 10.86 -9.92
N GLN A 60 6.92 11.16 -10.60
CA GLN A 60 6.97 12.14 -11.69
C GLN A 60 6.04 11.73 -12.84
N LEU A 61 6.08 10.45 -13.24
CA LEU A 61 5.16 9.90 -14.23
C LEU A 61 3.71 10.12 -13.79
N LEU A 62 3.31 9.67 -12.59
CA LEU A 62 1.93 9.80 -12.14
C LEU A 62 1.45 11.26 -12.11
N ARG A 63 2.32 12.21 -11.73
CA ARG A 63 2.01 13.64 -11.80
C ARG A 63 1.83 14.13 -13.24
N ALA A 64 2.72 13.72 -14.15
CA ALA A 64 2.60 14.06 -15.56
C ALA A 64 1.31 13.47 -16.20
N LEU A 65 0.85 12.32 -15.70
CA LEU A 65 -0.41 11.71 -16.10
C LEU A 65 -1.65 12.34 -15.41
N GLY A 66 -1.46 13.31 -14.51
CA GLY A 66 -2.54 14.01 -13.81
C GLY A 66 -3.21 13.19 -12.70
N PHE A 67 -2.54 12.17 -12.15
CA PHE A 67 -3.13 11.32 -11.12
C PHE A 67 -3.10 12.01 -9.74
N ASP A 68 -4.20 11.86 -8.99
CA ASP A 68 -4.28 12.30 -7.59
C ASP A 68 -3.61 11.26 -6.69
N GLU A 69 -2.37 11.54 -6.27
CA GLU A 69 -1.54 10.66 -5.42
C GLU A 69 -2.22 10.25 -4.11
N ALA A 70 -3.23 10.98 -3.62
CA ALA A 70 -3.87 10.73 -2.33
C ALA A 70 -5.24 10.03 -2.46
N ARG A 71 -5.87 10.02 -3.64
CA ARG A 71 -7.30 9.68 -3.79
C ARG A 71 -7.66 8.34 -3.17
N HIS A 72 -7.04 7.25 -3.62
CA HIS A 72 -7.39 5.90 -3.15
C HIS A 72 -7.11 5.72 -1.67
N LEU A 73 -6.09 6.40 -1.14
CA LEU A 73 -5.70 6.30 0.26
C LEU A 73 -6.52 7.22 1.19
N ARG A 74 -7.29 8.18 0.64
CA ARG A 74 -8.37 8.85 1.39
C ARG A 74 -9.49 7.87 1.76
N TRP A 75 -9.78 6.90 0.90
CA TRP A 75 -10.71 5.81 1.19
C TRP A 75 -10.11 4.70 2.05
N ARG A 76 -8.87 4.88 2.54
CA ARG A 76 -8.16 3.92 3.41
C ARG A 76 -7.92 2.57 2.75
N MET A 77 -7.67 2.55 1.43
CA MET A 77 -7.42 1.31 0.67
C MET A 77 -6.14 0.55 1.09
N GLU A 78 -5.27 1.15 1.91
CA GLU A 78 -4.17 0.47 2.58
C GLU A 78 -4.59 -0.41 3.77
N HIS A 79 -5.84 -0.27 4.23
CA HIS A 79 -6.39 -1.06 5.32
C HIS A 79 -7.02 -2.35 4.77
N LYS A 80 -6.45 -3.51 5.12
CA LYS A 80 -6.80 -4.83 4.55
C LYS A 80 -8.29 -5.17 4.66
N LEU A 81 -8.95 -4.83 5.77
CA LEU A 81 -10.40 -5.06 5.92
C LEU A 81 -11.22 -4.15 4.99
N VAL A 82 -10.85 -2.86 4.89
CA VAL A 82 -11.53 -1.89 4.01
C VAL A 82 -11.37 -2.35 2.57
N GLN A 83 -10.14 -2.65 2.16
CA GLN A 83 -9.83 -3.17 0.84
C GLN A 83 -10.63 -4.44 0.52
N ALA A 84 -10.71 -5.38 1.46
CA ALA A 84 -11.41 -6.63 1.24
C ALA A 84 -12.91 -6.43 1.05
N LEU A 85 -13.54 -5.61 1.90
CA LEU A 85 -14.96 -5.26 1.81
C LEU A 85 -15.30 -4.45 0.57
N VAL A 86 -14.43 -3.50 0.19
CA VAL A 86 -14.54 -2.72 -1.05
C VAL A 86 -14.52 -3.71 -2.22
N ILE A 87 -13.46 -4.50 -2.41
CA ILE A 87 -13.39 -5.44 -3.55
C ILE A 87 -14.59 -6.40 -3.56
N TRP A 88 -14.97 -6.93 -2.40
CA TRP A 88 -16.13 -7.82 -2.25
C TRP A 88 -17.43 -7.21 -2.77
N ALA A 89 -17.66 -5.90 -2.60
CA ALA A 89 -18.88 -5.22 -3.03
C ALA A 89 -19.12 -5.28 -4.55
N TRP A 90 -18.08 -5.46 -5.36
CA TRP A 90 -18.19 -5.59 -6.83
C TRP A 90 -17.77 -6.95 -7.37
N ALA A 91 -16.96 -7.70 -6.62
CA ALA A 91 -16.44 -9.01 -7.01
C ALA A 91 -16.34 -9.92 -5.77
N PRO A 92 -17.48 -10.42 -5.26
CA PRO A 92 -17.51 -11.15 -3.99
C PRO A 92 -16.80 -12.51 -4.02
N GLU A 93 -16.63 -13.11 -5.19
CA GLU A 93 -16.09 -14.45 -5.38
C GLU A 93 -14.57 -14.50 -5.54
N ILE A 94 -13.91 -13.36 -5.72
CA ILE A 94 -12.46 -13.30 -6.00
C ILE A 94 -11.60 -12.98 -4.78
N ILE A 95 -12.19 -12.82 -3.60
CA ILE A 95 -11.46 -12.40 -2.40
C ILE A 95 -11.90 -13.24 -1.20
N PRO A 96 -10.95 -13.75 -0.39
CA PRO A 96 -11.30 -14.55 0.78
C PRO A 96 -12.03 -13.71 1.83
N VAL A 97 -12.91 -14.37 2.58
CA VAL A 97 -13.62 -13.73 3.69
C VAL A 97 -12.62 -13.12 4.66
N THR A 98 -12.78 -11.83 4.95
CA THR A 98 -11.91 -11.08 5.85
C THR A 98 -12.75 -10.31 6.86
N CYS A 99 -12.47 -10.48 8.16
CA CYS A 99 -13.20 -9.86 9.26
C CYS A 99 -12.23 -9.20 10.27
N GLY A 100 -12.71 -8.23 11.04
CA GLY A 100 -12.00 -7.63 12.17
C GLY A 100 -11.90 -8.56 13.38
N LEU A 101 -10.73 -8.65 14.00
CA LEU A 101 -10.54 -9.51 15.18
C LEU A 101 -11.24 -8.92 16.42
N ASP A 102 -11.19 -7.60 16.62
CA ASP A 102 -11.81 -6.97 17.78
C ASP A 102 -13.35 -7.01 17.68
N ALA A 103 -13.91 -6.84 16.48
CA ALA A 103 -15.34 -7.03 16.21
C ALA A 103 -15.82 -8.45 16.54
N LEU A 104 -15.04 -9.47 16.12
CA LEU A 104 -15.31 -10.87 16.49
C LEU A 104 -15.23 -11.08 18.01
N ALA A 105 -14.25 -10.47 18.68
CA ALA A 105 -14.09 -10.55 20.13
C ALA A 105 -15.25 -9.94 20.91
N ARG A 106 -15.80 -8.82 20.44
CA ARG A 106 -16.99 -8.21 21.05
C ARG A 106 -18.25 -9.06 20.83
N THR A 107 -18.33 -9.76 19.70
CA THR A 107 -19.51 -10.57 19.34
C THR A 107 -19.53 -11.93 20.07
N HIS A 108 -18.38 -12.60 20.14
CA HIS A 108 -18.28 -13.96 20.68
C HIS A 108 -17.64 -14.03 22.09
N GLY A 109 -17.20 -12.89 22.61
CA GLY A 109 -16.40 -12.79 23.83
C GLY A 109 -14.93 -13.18 23.57
N PRO A 110 -13.95 -12.57 24.27
CA PRO A 110 -12.52 -12.81 24.02
C PRO A 110 -12.11 -14.29 24.11
N ARG A 111 -12.72 -15.05 25.03
CA ARG A 111 -12.49 -16.50 25.19
C ARG A 111 -13.26 -17.36 24.19
N GLY A 112 -14.30 -16.82 23.56
CA GLY A 112 -15.12 -17.50 22.57
C GLY A 112 -14.60 -17.36 21.13
N VAL A 113 -13.79 -16.34 20.85
CA VAL A 113 -13.25 -16.06 19.51
C VAL A 113 -12.55 -17.27 18.93
N ARG A 114 -11.63 -17.91 19.66
CA ARG A 114 -10.88 -19.05 19.13
C ARG A 114 -11.80 -20.17 18.66
N LYS A 115 -12.76 -20.57 19.52
CA LYS A 115 -13.77 -21.57 19.17
C LYS A 115 -14.61 -21.13 17.96
N PHE A 116 -14.96 -19.85 17.87
CA PHE A 116 -15.66 -19.34 16.69
C PHE A 116 -14.79 -19.45 15.43
N LEU A 117 -13.52 -19.06 15.49
CA LEU A 117 -12.60 -19.13 14.35
C LEU A 117 -12.41 -20.57 13.88
N ASP A 118 -12.16 -21.50 14.79
CA ASP A 118 -11.93 -22.92 14.46
C ASP A 118 -13.17 -23.56 13.79
N ASN A 119 -14.38 -23.13 14.17
CA ASN A 119 -15.63 -23.64 13.57
C ASN A 119 -16.05 -22.87 12.31
N GLY A 120 -15.78 -21.56 12.26
CA GLY A 120 -16.19 -20.66 11.17
C GLY A 120 -15.29 -20.76 9.95
N PHE A 121 -14.02 -21.14 10.15
CA PHE A 121 -13.00 -21.26 9.11
C PHE A 121 -12.47 -22.70 9.03
N PRO A 122 -13.22 -23.63 8.40
CA PRO A 122 -12.88 -25.06 8.40
C PRO A 122 -11.55 -25.39 7.68
N ASN A 123 -11.13 -24.53 6.76
CA ASN A 123 -9.84 -24.65 6.06
C ASN A 123 -8.72 -23.86 6.76
N GLY A 124 -9.00 -23.29 7.94
CA GLY A 124 -8.12 -22.43 8.69
C GLY A 124 -8.23 -20.95 8.32
N TYR A 125 -7.46 -20.13 9.04
CA TYR A 125 -7.43 -18.67 8.90
C TYR A 125 -6.00 -18.13 9.06
N LEU A 126 -5.82 -16.88 8.65
CA LEU A 126 -4.61 -16.08 8.84
C LEU A 126 -4.94 -14.83 9.65
N LEU A 127 -4.09 -14.51 10.62
CA LEU A 127 -4.14 -13.22 11.32
C LEU A 127 -3.13 -12.28 10.68
N LYS A 128 -3.59 -11.10 10.24
CA LYS A 128 -2.77 -10.08 9.56
C LYS A 128 -2.95 -8.75 10.26
N SER A 129 -1.89 -7.94 10.31
CA SER A 129 -2.06 -6.53 10.69
C SER A 129 -2.97 -5.84 9.68
N ALA A 130 -3.95 -5.08 10.16
CA ALA A 130 -4.91 -4.40 9.31
C ALA A 130 -4.24 -3.37 8.38
N VAL A 131 -3.13 -2.78 8.83
CA VAL A 131 -2.25 -1.93 8.02
C VAL A 131 -0.79 -2.40 8.17
N GLY A 132 -0.09 -2.63 7.06
CA GLY A 132 1.35 -2.98 7.06
C GLY A 132 1.78 -3.98 5.97
N ASP A 133 3.09 -4.21 5.87
CA ASP A 133 3.77 -4.87 4.72
C ASP A 133 3.81 -6.41 4.73
N SER A 134 2.93 -7.11 5.46
CA SER A 134 3.04 -8.58 5.59
C SER A 134 1.76 -9.34 5.27
N SER A 135 1.90 -10.37 4.42
CA SER A 135 0.87 -11.36 4.07
C SER A 135 0.79 -12.53 5.07
N GLY A 136 1.62 -12.56 6.11
CA GLY A 136 1.45 -13.43 7.28
C GLY A 136 2.10 -14.81 7.24
N GLU A 137 2.63 -15.30 6.12
CA GLU A 137 3.18 -16.68 6.05
C GLU A 137 4.70 -16.79 6.10
N SER A 138 5.46 -15.73 5.78
CA SER A 138 6.93 -15.76 5.76
C SER A 138 7.54 -15.09 7.00
N GLY A 139 7.76 -15.86 8.08
CA GLY A 139 8.74 -15.63 9.17
C GLY A 139 8.68 -14.34 10.02
N GLY A 140 8.09 -13.26 9.52
CA GLY A 140 7.87 -11.96 10.17
C GLY A 140 6.39 -11.57 10.17
N GLY A 141 5.49 -12.53 9.99
CA GLY A 141 4.05 -12.36 10.14
C GLY A 141 3.63 -12.15 11.59
N VAL A 142 2.38 -11.75 11.79
CA VAL A 142 1.76 -11.69 13.12
C VAL A 142 1.78 -13.07 13.74
N ASN A 143 2.36 -13.20 14.95
CA ASN A 143 2.27 -14.46 15.70
C ASN A 143 0.83 -14.64 16.19
N GLY A 144 0.04 -15.39 15.42
CA GLY A 144 -1.39 -15.52 15.65
C GLY A 144 -1.74 -16.11 17.02
N GLU A 145 -0.95 -17.09 17.48
CA GLU A 145 -1.15 -17.68 18.81
C GLU A 145 -0.90 -16.68 19.93
N ALA A 146 0.14 -15.86 19.81
CA ALA A 146 0.40 -14.79 20.78
C ALA A 146 -0.70 -13.73 20.78
N VAL A 147 -1.22 -13.36 19.60
CA VAL A 147 -2.35 -12.41 19.48
C VAL A 147 -3.61 -12.95 20.14
N LEU A 148 -3.97 -14.21 19.86
CA LEU A 148 -5.16 -14.82 20.46
C LEU A 148 -5.04 -14.94 21.98
N ARG A 149 -3.88 -15.35 22.50
CA ARG A 149 -3.65 -15.39 23.97
C ARG A 149 -3.75 -14.00 24.61
N ALA A 150 -3.19 -12.98 23.96
CA ALA A 150 -3.28 -11.61 24.45
C ALA A 150 -4.74 -11.12 24.47
N LEU A 151 -5.52 -11.45 23.44
CA LEU A 151 -6.94 -11.15 23.36
C LEU A 151 -7.73 -11.86 24.46
N GLU A 152 -7.52 -13.18 24.66
CA GLU A 152 -8.19 -13.99 25.68
C GLU A 152 -7.94 -13.48 27.11
N ALA A 153 -6.80 -12.83 27.34
CA ALA A 153 -6.40 -12.23 28.62
C ALA A 153 -7.02 -10.84 28.89
N ARG A 154 -7.70 -10.23 27.91
CA ARG A 154 -8.33 -8.90 28.07
C ARG A 154 -9.58 -8.98 28.96
N SER A 155 -9.49 -8.37 30.14
CA SER A 155 -10.62 -8.22 31.07
C SER A 155 -11.57 -7.08 30.69
N ASP A 156 -11.08 -6.06 29.98
CA ASP A 156 -11.87 -4.89 29.56
C ASP A 156 -12.98 -5.23 28.55
N LEU A 157 -12.89 -6.38 27.90
CA LEU A 157 -13.90 -6.91 26.98
C LEU A 157 -14.85 -7.94 27.65
N GLN A 158 -14.63 -8.32 28.91
CA GLN A 158 -15.47 -9.30 29.62
C GLN A 158 -16.76 -8.69 30.17
N ASP A 159 -16.76 -7.39 30.51
CA ASP A 159 -17.89 -6.71 31.18
C ASP A 159 -18.69 -5.78 30.26
N CYS A 160 -18.45 -5.80 28.94
CA CYS A 160 -19.19 -4.98 27.99
C CYS A 160 -20.60 -5.54 27.76
N VAL A 161 -21.58 -5.06 28.53
CA VAL A 161 -23.01 -5.46 28.48
C VAL A 161 -23.70 -5.10 27.15
N ALA A 162 -23.13 -4.17 26.38
CA ALA A 162 -23.56 -3.89 25.01
C ALA A 162 -22.32 -3.74 24.11
N PRO A 163 -22.20 -4.49 23.00
CA PRO A 163 -21.13 -4.28 22.05
C PRO A 163 -21.34 -2.92 21.38
N GLN A 164 -20.53 -1.93 21.73
CA GLN A 164 -20.40 -0.74 20.89
C GLN A 164 -19.91 -1.18 19.50
N PRO A 165 -20.46 -0.63 18.41
CA PRO A 165 -20.01 -0.95 17.07
C PRO A 165 -18.50 -0.67 16.95
N CYS A 166 -17.73 -1.70 16.61
CA CYS A 166 -16.31 -1.51 16.32
C CYS A 166 -16.21 -0.87 14.93
N ARG A 167 -15.52 0.26 14.81
CA ARG A 167 -15.34 0.87 13.49
C ARG A 167 -14.34 0.03 12.71
N ILE A 168 -14.58 -0.23 11.43
CA ILE A 168 -13.66 -1.03 10.59
C ILE A 168 -12.23 -0.48 10.59
N LEU A 169 -12.04 0.84 10.77
CA LEU A 169 -10.73 1.50 10.80
C LEU A 169 -10.00 1.40 12.14
N ASP A 170 -10.70 0.98 13.20
CA ASP A 170 -10.11 0.77 14.53
C ASP A 170 -9.50 -0.63 14.66
N GLU A 171 -9.85 -1.54 13.74
CA GLU A 171 -9.30 -2.90 13.69
C GLU A 171 -7.79 -2.86 13.46
N ARG A 172 -7.05 -3.45 14.38
CA ARG A 172 -5.58 -3.56 14.26
C ARG A 172 -5.15 -4.86 13.62
N ILE A 173 -5.95 -5.91 13.80
CA ILE A 173 -5.72 -7.25 13.28
C ILE A 173 -6.97 -7.68 12.53
N VAL A 174 -6.78 -8.24 11.34
CA VAL A 174 -7.84 -8.88 10.56
C VAL A 174 -7.64 -10.38 10.57
N VAL A 175 -8.76 -11.09 10.53
CA VAL A 175 -8.84 -12.52 10.29
C VAL A 175 -9.22 -12.72 8.84
N GLN A 176 -8.39 -13.43 8.07
CA GLN A 176 -8.69 -13.77 6.68
C GLN A 176 -8.78 -15.29 6.53
N GLU A 177 -9.75 -15.76 5.75
CA GLU A 177 -9.85 -17.17 5.36
C GLU A 177 -8.54 -17.65 4.71
N ARG A 178 -8.05 -18.82 5.14
CA ARG A 178 -6.89 -19.45 4.53
C ARG A 178 -7.30 -20.10 3.23
N ILE A 179 -6.64 -19.71 2.15
CA ILE A 179 -6.84 -20.27 0.82
C ILE A 179 -5.67 -21.18 0.45
N ALA A 180 -5.94 -22.24 -0.30
CA ALA A 180 -4.88 -23.09 -0.83
C ALA A 180 -4.19 -22.40 -2.01
N ILE A 181 -2.88 -22.21 -1.92
CA ILE A 181 -2.08 -21.52 -2.93
C ILE A 181 -1.12 -22.52 -3.57
N ALA A 182 -1.30 -22.80 -4.86
CA ALA A 182 -0.34 -23.54 -5.67
C ALA A 182 0.80 -22.64 -6.13
N THR A 183 0.49 -21.40 -6.52
CA THR A 183 1.50 -20.39 -6.90
C THR A 183 0.96 -19.01 -6.59
N GLU A 184 1.81 -18.14 -6.03
CA GLU A 184 1.48 -16.73 -5.83
C GLU A 184 2.13 -15.87 -6.92
N TYR A 185 1.32 -15.09 -7.62
CA TYR A 185 1.77 -14.14 -8.62
C TYR A 185 1.62 -12.70 -8.13
N ARG A 186 2.50 -11.83 -8.61
CA ARG A 186 2.36 -10.39 -8.56
C ARG A 186 2.14 -9.86 -9.96
N VAL A 187 0.99 -9.22 -10.19
CA VAL A 187 0.58 -8.60 -11.46
C VAL A 187 0.49 -7.09 -11.25
N HIS A 188 0.87 -6.28 -12.22
CA HIS A 188 0.73 -4.83 -12.12
C HIS A 188 -0.22 -4.28 -13.17
N SER A 189 -0.99 -3.26 -12.80
CA SER A 189 -1.89 -2.54 -13.71
C SER A 189 -1.73 -1.04 -13.59
N LEU A 190 -1.93 -0.35 -14.70
CA LEU A 190 -2.07 1.09 -14.78
C LEU A 190 -3.49 1.38 -15.30
N GLU A 191 -4.31 2.03 -14.49
CA GLU A 191 -5.73 2.22 -14.78
C GLU A 191 -6.43 0.87 -15.07
N GLU A 192 -7.12 0.75 -16.20
CA GLU A 192 -7.79 -0.49 -16.62
C GLU A 192 -6.88 -1.51 -17.32
N ASP A 193 -5.63 -1.15 -17.62
CA ASP A 193 -4.72 -1.97 -18.40
C ASP A 193 -3.73 -2.72 -17.51
N VAL A 194 -3.61 -4.03 -17.73
CA VAL A 194 -2.52 -4.83 -17.15
C VAL A 194 -1.22 -4.53 -17.90
N ILE A 195 -0.14 -4.30 -17.15
CA ILE A 195 1.20 -4.16 -17.70
C ILE A 195 1.73 -5.57 -17.97
N GLY A 196 1.45 -6.08 -19.17
CA GLY A 196 1.54 -7.52 -19.47
C GLY A 196 2.90 -8.19 -19.22
N ASP A 197 4.00 -7.44 -19.29
CA ASP A 197 5.35 -7.93 -18.99
C ASP A 197 5.77 -7.69 -17.53
N LEU A 198 4.97 -7.02 -16.70
CA LEU A 198 5.24 -6.74 -15.29
C LEU A 198 4.47 -7.71 -14.38
N THR A 199 4.56 -9.00 -14.74
CA THR A 199 3.96 -10.11 -13.99
C THR A 199 5.03 -11.14 -13.64
N PHE A 200 5.06 -11.49 -12.36
CA PHE A 200 6.09 -12.33 -11.73
C PHE A 200 5.46 -13.33 -10.76
N ARG A 201 6.17 -14.41 -10.46
CA ARG A 201 5.91 -15.19 -9.25
C ARG A 201 6.48 -14.43 -8.05
N ARG A 202 5.75 -14.32 -6.95
CA ARG A 202 6.11 -13.42 -5.84
C ARG A 202 7.42 -13.78 -5.14
N TYR A 203 7.72 -15.07 -5.07
CA TYR A 203 8.85 -15.60 -4.30
C TYR A 203 10.01 -16.13 -5.17
N ASP A 204 9.89 -16.00 -6.50
CA ASP A 204 10.91 -16.47 -7.45
C ASP A 204 11.69 -15.29 -8.07
N GLY A 205 12.87 -15.58 -8.62
CA GLY A 205 13.84 -14.60 -9.08
C GLY A 205 13.61 -13.94 -10.45
N GLY A 206 12.37 -13.81 -10.95
CA GLY A 206 12.10 -12.97 -12.12
C GLY A 206 11.16 -13.53 -13.20
N SER A 207 11.62 -13.49 -14.46
CA SER A 207 10.77 -13.64 -15.66
C SER A 207 10.12 -15.02 -15.77
N ILE A 208 8.81 -15.03 -16.01
CA ILE A 208 7.96 -16.23 -16.11
C ILE A 208 7.30 -16.34 -17.50
N PRO A 209 8.09 -16.58 -18.56
CA PRO A 209 7.55 -16.68 -19.92
C PRO A 209 6.54 -17.84 -20.03
N GLY A 210 5.45 -17.62 -20.74
CA GLY A 210 4.38 -18.62 -20.94
C GLY A 210 3.37 -18.75 -19.79
N GLU A 211 3.66 -18.17 -18.62
CA GLU A 211 2.74 -18.22 -17.47
C GLU A 211 1.91 -16.96 -17.28
N ARG A 212 2.27 -15.85 -17.95
CA ARG A 212 1.67 -14.53 -17.68
C ARG A 212 0.22 -14.40 -18.12
N ASP A 213 -0.21 -15.18 -19.12
CA ASP A 213 -1.51 -14.97 -19.77
C ASP A 213 -2.68 -15.21 -18.80
N GLY A 214 -2.64 -16.30 -18.03
CA GLY A 214 -3.63 -16.63 -17.00
C GLY A 214 -3.79 -15.54 -15.92
N PRO A 215 -2.73 -15.21 -15.15
CA PRO A 215 -2.80 -14.21 -14.10
C PRO A 215 -3.14 -12.80 -14.64
N ASN A 216 -2.66 -12.44 -15.83
CA ASN A 216 -3.00 -11.16 -16.46
C ASN A 216 -4.48 -11.12 -16.88
N ALA A 217 -5.00 -12.19 -17.48
CA ALA A 217 -6.40 -12.28 -17.88
C ALA A 217 -7.33 -12.23 -16.67
N PHE A 218 -6.95 -12.88 -15.56
CA PHE A 218 -7.68 -12.79 -14.31
C PHE A 218 -7.77 -11.35 -13.82
N VAL A 219 -6.64 -10.65 -13.66
CA VAL A 219 -6.65 -9.24 -13.19
C VAL A 219 -7.42 -8.33 -14.14
N THR A 220 -7.29 -8.52 -15.45
CA THR A 220 -8.10 -7.79 -16.45
C THR A 220 -9.60 -7.99 -16.21
N SER A 221 -10.04 -9.22 -15.90
CA SER A 221 -11.44 -9.51 -15.60
C SER A 221 -11.92 -8.87 -14.29
N VAL A 222 -11.02 -8.69 -13.32
CA VAL A 222 -11.31 -7.98 -12.05
C VAL A 222 -11.47 -6.49 -12.32
N LEU A 223 -10.50 -5.88 -13.01
CA LEU A 223 -10.52 -4.45 -13.36
C LEU A 223 -11.82 -4.05 -14.07
N ARG A 224 -12.32 -4.87 -14.99
CA ARG A 224 -13.59 -4.64 -15.72
C ARG A 224 -14.84 -4.58 -14.83
N ARG A 225 -14.79 -5.15 -13.63
CA ARG A 225 -15.93 -5.19 -12.69
C ARG A 225 -15.85 -4.11 -11.62
N LEU A 226 -14.65 -3.62 -11.33
CA LEU A 226 -14.44 -2.55 -10.36
C LEU A 226 -14.92 -1.20 -10.91
N PRO A 227 -15.40 -0.28 -10.05
CA PRO A 227 -15.89 1.03 -10.48
C PRO A 227 -14.76 1.92 -11.00
N ASP A 228 -15.11 2.87 -11.88
CA ASP A 228 -14.16 3.79 -12.50
C ASP A 228 -13.40 4.64 -11.46
N GLY A 229 -14.04 5.03 -10.35
CA GLY A 229 -13.38 5.74 -9.26
C GLY A 229 -12.20 4.99 -8.62
N LEU A 230 -12.27 3.65 -8.60
CA LEU A 230 -11.21 2.80 -8.06
C LEU A 230 -10.13 2.51 -9.11
N VAL A 231 -10.53 2.31 -10.37
CA VAL A 231 -9.65 1.93 -11.48
C VAL A 231 -8.92 3.14 -12.07
N GLY A 232 -9.65 4.21 -12.39
CA GLY A 232 -9.12 5.42 -13.00
C GLY A 232 -8.01 6.03 -12.17
N GLY A 233 -6.97 6.53 -12.85
CA GLY A 233 -5.79 7.13 -12.25
C GLY A 233 -5.10 6.30 -11.17
N SER A 234 -5.04 4.97 -11.33
CA SER A 234 -4.41 4.05 -10.37
C SER A 234 -3.16 3.37 -10.95
N LEU A 235 -2.19 3.09 -10.10
CA LEU A 235 -1.09 2.15 -10.37
C LEU A 235 -1.11 1.13 -9.24
N LEU A 236 -1.41 -0.13 -9.58
CA LEU A 236 -1.71 -1.19 -8.62
C LEU A 236 -0.77 -2.37 -8.80
N ALA A 237 -0.40 -3.01 -7.69
CA ALA A 237 0.25 -4.31 -7.68
C ALA A 237 -0.65 -5.33 -6.98
N TRP A 238 -1.14 -6.29 -7.74
CA TRP A 238 -2.07 -7.34 -7.34
C TRP A 238 -1.29 -8.57 -6.92
N ASP A 239 -1.49 -9.01 -5.68
CA ASP A 239 -1.02 -10.30 -5.20
C ASP A 239 -2.17 -11.30 -5.37
N ILE A 240 -1.94 -12.31 -6.21
CA ILE A 240 -2.98 -13.27 -6.58
C ILE A 240 -2.50 -14.71 -6.34
N ALA A 241 -3.41 -15.54 -5.85
CA ALA A 241 -3.20 -16.97 -5.70
C ALA A 241 -3.74 -17.71 -6.92
N LEU A 242 -2.92 -18.53 -7.55
CA LEU A 242 -3.38 -19.68 -8.33
C LEU A 242 -3.71 -20.81 -7.35
N GLN A 243 -4.95 -21.28 -7.38
CA GLN A 243 -5.42 -22.38 -6.55
C GLN A 243 -5.12 -23.73 -7.22
N PRO A 244 -5.01 -24.83 -6.45
CA PRO A 244 -4.84 -26.18 -7.01
C PRO A 244 -5.95 -26.62 -7.99
N SER A 245 -7.14 -26.02 -7.89
CA SER A 245 -8.27 -26.22 -8.81
C SER A 245 -8.09 -25.56 -10.18
N GLY A 246 -7.06 -24.73 -10.36
CA GLY A 246 -6.84 -23.90 -11.54
C GLY A 246 -7.52 -22.52 -11.49
N GLY A 247 -8.29 -22.23 -10.44
CA GLY A 247 -8.89 -20.91 -10.21
C GLY A 247 -7.91 -19.88 -9.69
N TYR A 248 -8.29 -18.60 -9.77
CA TYR A 248 -7.51 -17.49 -9.23
C TYR A 248 -8.27 -16.74 -8.13
N MET A 249 -7.53 -16.19 -7.17
CA MET A 249 -8.08 -15.37 -6.10
C MET A 249 -7.15 -14.21 -5.75
N VAL A 250 -7.69 -13.05 -5.42
CA VAL A 250 -6.96 -11.90 -4.90
C VAL A 250 -6.59 -12.16 -3.44
N ILE A 251 -5.31 -12.02 -3.12
CA ILE A 251 -4.80 -12.06 -1.74
C ILE A 251 -4.79 -10.64 -1.17
N GLU A 252 -4.24 -9.70 -1.94
CA GLU A 252 -4.03 -8.30 -1.55
C GLU A 252 -3.83 -7.44 -2.80
N VAL A 253 -4.18 -6.15 -2.71
CA VAL A 253 -3.90 -5.13 -3.72
C VAL A 253 -3.07 -4.03 -3.09
N ASN A 254 -1.91 -3.74 -3.66
CA ASN A 254 -1.05 -2.67 -3.18
C ASN A 254 -1.32 -1.43 -4.02
N PHE A 255 -1.71 -0.34 -3.37
CA PHE A 255 -1.96 0.95 -4.04
C PHE A 255 -0.70 1.81 -4.03
N THR A 256 -0.29 2.30 -5.20
CA THR A 256 0.67 3.41 -5.30
C THR A 256 -0.01 4.71 -4.88
N GLY A 257 0.67 5.51 -4.08
CA GLY A 257 0.14 6.81 -3.64
C GLY A 257 0.73 7.28 -2.32
N PHE A 258 0.17 8.36 -1.78
CA PHE A 258 0.56 8.97 -0.51
C PHE A 258 -0.14 8.30 0.68
N HIS A 259 0.60 7.48 1.43
CA HIS A 259 0.11 6.78 2.62
C HIS A 259 -0.03 7.75 3.80
N PRO A 260 -1.23 7.88 4.40
CA PRO A 260 -1.46 8.83 5.49
C PRO A 260 -1.02 8.30 6.86
N ALA A 261 -1.00 6.98 7.05
CA ALA A 261 -0.85 6.35 8.36
C ALA A 261 0.38 5.43 8.46
N PHE A 262 0.49 4.43 7.58
CA PHE A 262 1.58 3.48 7.59
C PHE A 262 2.72 3.94 6.68
N LYS A 263 3.95 4.02 7.23
CA LYS A 263 5.13 4.58 6.54
C LYS A 263 4.77 5.84 5.75
N ARG A 264 4.37 6.90 6.47
CA ARG A 264 3.78 8.10 5.87
C ARG A 264 4.61 8.65 4.70
N GLY A 265 3.95 8.88 3.57
CA GLY A 265 4.56 9.42 2.36
C GLY A 265 4.15 8.66 1.10
N PHE A 266 4.68 9.08 -0.05
CA PHE A 266 4.46 8.45 -1.34
C PHE A 266 5.22 7.13 -1.44
N HIS A 267 4.49 6.07 -1.80
CA HIS A 267 4.98 4.71 -2.01
C HIS A 267 4.55 4.21 -3.37
N CYS A 268 5.43 3.45 -4.03
CA CYS A 268 5.06 2.68 -5.22
C CYS A 268 4.64 1.26 -4.81
N SER A 269 3.53 0.79 -5.36
CA SER A 269 3.09 -0.60 -5.26
C SER A 269 4.03 -1.51 -6.05
N GLY A 270 4.63 -2.51 -5.44
CA GLY A 270 5.49 -3.48 -6.13
C GLY A 270 6.98 -3.14 -6.07
N TYR A 271 7.77 -3.71 -7.00
CA TYR A 271 9.24 -3.70 -6.95
C TYR A 271 9.89 -2.43 -7.54
N PHE A 272 9.14 -1.37 -7.85
CA PHE A 272 9.71 -0.14 -8.44
C PHE A 272 10.79 0.53 -7.58
N HIS A 273 10.73 0.37 -6.26
CA HIS A 273 11.74 0.87 -5.32
C HIS A 273 12.85 -0.16 -5.04
N ASP A 274 12.71 -1.40 -5.55
CA ASP A 274 13.65 -2.49 -5.35
C ASP A 274 15.02 -2.12 -5.93
N ARG A 275 16.07 -2.65 -5.29
CA ARG A 275 17.44 -2.31 -5.65
C ARG A 275 17.92 -2.96 -6.92
N ASN A 276 17.45 -4.17 -7.17
CA ASN A 276 17.94 -5.01 -8.24
C ASN A 276 17.02 -4.87 -9.47
N TRP A 277 15.72 -4.74 -9.23
CA TRP A 277 14.69 -4.79 -10.26
C TRP A 277 13.97 -3.46 -10.49
N GLY A 278 14.07 -2.49 -9.58
CA GLY A 278 13.29 -1.26 -9.65
C GLY A 278 13.46 -0.46 -10.95
N ALA A 279 14.70 -0.36 -11.46
CA ALA A 279 14.97 0.32 -12.73
C ALA A 279 14.39 -0.43 -13.94
N CYS A 280 14.44 -1.77 -13.93
CA CYS A 280 13.87 -2.62 -14.97
C CYS A 280 12.34 -2.51 -14.99
N ASP A 281 11.70 -2.59 -13.82
CA ASP A 281 10.24 -2.52 -13.70
C ASP A 281 9.72 -1.12 -14.02
N THR A 282 10.42 -0.08 -13.59
CA THR A 282 10.13 1.30 -14.00
C THR A 282 10.23 1.44 -15.52
N ALA A 283 11.27 0.89 -16.16
CA ALA A 283 11.40 0.92 -17.61
C ALA A 283 10.24 0.23 -18.34
N ARG A 284 9.72 -0.88 -17.81
CA ARG A 284 8.52 -1.56 -18.36
C ARG A 284 7.28 -0.71 -18.24
N LEU A 285 7.07 -0.07 -17.09
CA LEU A 285 5.98 0.89 -16.88
C LEU A 285 6.06 2.06 -17.88
N LEU A 286 7.23 2.69 -18.03
CA LEU A 286 7.41 3.80 -18.98
C LEU A 286 7.17 3.36 -20.43
N ASN A 287 7.67 2.18 -20.81
CA ASN A 287 7.42 1.61 -22.14
C ASN A 287 5.95 1.22 -22.35
N HIS A 288 5.24 0.80 -21.31
CA HIS A 288 3.81 0.54 -21.39
C HIS A 288 3.03 1.82 -21.71
N VAL A 289 3.29 2.90 -20.98
CA VAL A 289 2.68 4.22 -21.25
C VAL A 289 3.01 4.70 -22.66
N ALA A 290 4.29 4.62 -23.05
CA ALA A 290 4.74 5.00 -24.40
C ALA A 290 3.97 4.26 -25.51
N ARG A 291 3.78 2.94 -25.37
CA ARG A 291 3.02 2.13 -26.33
C ARG A 291 1.54 2.45 -26.34
N GLN A 292 0.94 2.60 -25.16
CA GLN A 292 -0.49 2.89 -25.01
C GLN A 292 -0.90 4.23 -25.62
N ASP A 293 -0.04 5.24 -25.48
CA ASP A 293 -0.33 6.60 -25.93
C ASP A 293 0.29 6.93 -27.30
N GLY A 294 1.14 6.05 -27.84
CA GLY A 294 1.83 6.30 -29.11
C GLY A 294 2.86 7.44 -29.05
N VAL A 295 3.45 7.67 -27.86
CA VAL A 295 4.47 8.71 -27.64
C VAL A 295 5.75 8.12 -27.05
N GLU A 296 6.82 8.90 -27.01
CA GLU A 296 8.00 8.54 -26.23
C GLU A 296 7.86 8.98 -24.78
N VAL A 297 8.23 8.10 -23.85
CA VAL A 297 8.43 8.44 -22.43
C VAL A 297 9.85 8.05 -22.06
N VAL A 298 10.65 8.98 -21.54
CA VAL A 298 12.09 8.80 -21.35
C VAL A 298 12.50 9.25 -19.95
N ALA A 299 13.27 8.42 -19.23
CA ALA A 299 13.95 8.84 -18.01
C ALA A 299 15.28 9.54 -18.36
N GLU A 300 15.45 10.79 -17.93
CA GLU A 300 16.63 11.60 -18.24
C GLU A 300 17.52 11.82 -16.99
N PRO A 301 18.73 11.25 -16.96
CA PRO A 301 19.69 11.44 -15.87
C PRO A 301 20.48 12.75 -16.06
N ASP A 302 19.82 13.88 -15.82
CA ASP A 302 20.32 15.24 -16.08
C ASP A 302 20.83 16.01 -14.85
N ALA A 303 20.97 15.36 -13.69
CA ALA A 303 21.44 15.98 -12.45
C ALA A 303 22.66 15.23 -11.88
N PRO A 304 23.86 15.39 -12.49
CA PRO A 304 25.07 14.63 -12.14
C PRO A 304 25.55 14.86 -10.70
N GLU A 305 25.16 15.97 -10.07
CA GLU A 305 25.43 16.30 -8.67
C GLU A 305 24.65 15.40 -7.67
N TYR A 306 23.69 14.61 -8.16
CA TYR A 306 22.96 13.57 -7.42
C TYR A 306 23.31 12.17 -7.94
N PRO A 307 24.54 11.67 -7.73
CA PRO A 307 25.07 10.52 -8.46
C PRO A 307 24.30 9.21 -8.24
N SER A 308 23.65 9.02 -7.10
CA SER A 308 22.87 7.80 -6.83
C SER A 308 21.55 7.79 -7.58
N ASP A 309 20.83 8.91 -7.59
CA ASP A 309 19.56 9.07 -8.30
C ASP A 309 19.81 9.13 -9.81
N ASN A 310 20.84 9.86 -10.24
CA ASN A 310 21.25 9.95 -11.63
C ASN A 310 21.58 8.58 -12.22
N ARG A 311 22.24 7.73 -11.42
CA ARG A 311 22.49 6.34 -11.79
C ARG A 311 21.19 5.55 -11.97
N PHE A 312 20.21 5.70 -11.10
CA PHE A 312 18.94 4.98 -11.22
C PHE A 312 18.16 5.39 -12.48
N TYR A 313 18.13 6.69 -12.79
CA TYR A 313 17.54 7.19 -14.05
C TYR A 313 18.28 6.64 -15.27
N LEU A 314 19.61 6.62 -15.25
CA LEU A 314 20.42 6.04 -16.31
C LEU A 314 20.19 4.54 -16.48
N GLU A 315 20.11 3.78 -15.38
CA GLU A 315 19.80 2.35 -15.40
C GLU A 315 18.39 2.10 -15.97
N THR A 316 17.42 2.94 -15.60
CA THR A 316 16.05 2.88 -16.13
C THR A 316 16.05 3.13 -17.64
N LEU A 317 16.73 4.19 -18.10
CA LEU A 317 16.88 4.50 -19.52
C LEU A 317 17.51 3.33 -20.31
N ASN A 318 18.59 2.76 -19.80
CA ASN A 318 19.26 1.63 -20.45
C ASN A 318 18.35 0.40 -20.54
N TRP A 319 17.54 0.13 -19.51
CA TRP A 319 16.52 -0.92 -19.58
C TRP A 319 15.41 -0.61 -20.60
N GLN A 320 14.97 0.65 -20.70
CA GLN A 320 13.97 1.04 -21.72
C GLN A 320 14.47 0.74 -23.13
N LEU A 321 15.73 1.12 -23.42
CA LEU A 321 16.36 0.87 -24.72
C LEU A 321 16.52 -0.63 -25.00
N ARG A 322 16.95 -1.42 -24.00
CA ARG A 322 17.05 -2.88 -24.13
C ARG A 322 15.72 -3.56 -24.43
N HIS A 323 14.64 -3.15 -23.75
CA HIS A 323 13.30 -3.68 -24.01
C HIS A 323 12.77 -3.32 -25.41
N ARG A 324 13.35 -2.31 -26.06
CA ARG A 324 13.10 -1.95 -27.46
C ARG A 324 14.05 -2.64 -28.45
N GLY A 325 14.89 -3.56 -27.98
CA GLY A 325 15.82 -4.34 -28.81
C GLY A 325 17.18 -3.67 -29.08
N LEU A 326 17.51 -2.57 -28.38
CA LEU A 326 18.79 -1.89 -28.56
C LEU A 326 19.88 -2.50 -27.67
N ALA A 327 21.05 -2.70 -28.25
CA ALA A 327 22.23 -3.21 -27.53
C ALA A 327 22.85 -2.10 -26.67
N VAL A 328 22.63 -2.16 -25.36
CA VAL A 328 23.15 -1.19 -24.39
C VAL A 328 23.86 -1.91 -23.24
N THR A 329 25.03 -1.44 -22.83
CA THR A 329 25.79 -1.97 -21.68
C THR A 329 25.23 -1.41 -20.39
N LEU A 330 24.83 -2.27 -19.44
CA LEU A 330 24.42 -1.82 -18.11
C LEU A 330 25.65 -1.46 -17.27
N PRO A 331 25.56 -0.43 -16.39
CA PRO A 331 26.58 -0.19 -15.39
C PRO A 331 26.79 -1.46 -14.54
N PRO A 332 28.02 -1.75 -14.09
CA PRO A 332 28.24 -2.87 -13.18
C PRO A 332 27.40 -2.67 -11.91
N ALA A 333 26.66 -3.71 -11.50
CA ALA A 333 25.92 -3.71 -10.25
C ALA A 333 26.92 -3.45 -9.11
N ARG A 334 26.78 -2.33 -8.40
CA ARG A 334 27.50 -2.15 -7.14
C ARG A 334 26.59 -2.66 -6.04
N ALA A 335 27.05 -3.64 -5.29
CA ALA A 335 26.39 -4.02 -4.05
C ALA A 335 26.44 -2.83 -3.09
N ASP A 336 25.33 -2.09 -2.99
CA ASP A 336 25.14 -1.15 -1.89
C ASP A 336 24.71 -1.98 -0.67
N THR A 337 25.65 -2.20 0.26
CA THR A 337 25.49 -3.06 1.43
C THR A 337 24.62 -2.45 2.52
N ARG A 338 24.19 -1.19 2.38
CA ARG A 338 23.38 -0.50 3.37
C ARG A 338 21.99 -1.13 3.51
N THR A 339 21.37 -1.17 4.69
CA THR A 339 20.00 -1.72 4.85
C THR A 339 18.90 -0.74 4.38
N GLU A 340 17.67 -1.19 4.15
CA GLU A 340 16.54 -0.28 3.82
C GLU A 340 16.32 0.78 4.91
N SER A 341 16.50 0.39 6.18
CA SER A 341 16.43 1.29 7.33
C SER A 341 17.53 2.37 7.31
N GLU A 342 18.73 2.04 6.84
CA GLU A 342 19.83 3.01 6.69
C GLU A 342 19.57 4.01 5.56
N ILE A 343 18.90 3.59 4.48
CA ILE A 343 18.48 4.48 3.40
C ILE A 343 17.38 5.43 3.87
N ALA A 344 16.36 4.92 4.57
CA ALA A 344 15.28 5.74 5.12
C ALA A 344 15.83 6.78 6.13
N ALA A 345 16.78 6.39 6.98
CA ALA A 345 17.44 7.29 7.92
C ALA A 345 18.30 8.37 7.24
N ALA A 346 18.91 8.08 6.09
CA ALA A 346 19.67 9.06 5.30
C ALA A 346 18.77 10.10 4.62
N LEU A 347 17.56 9.70 4.20
CA LEU A 347 16.59 10.59 3.56
C LEU A 347 15.95 11.58 4.55
N ILE A 348 15.71 11.16 5.80
CA ILE A 348 15.30 12.05 6.90
C ILE A 348 16.38 13.10 7.21
N ARG A 349 17.65 12.82 6.87
CA ARG A 349 18.81 13.68 7.14
C ARG A 349 19.20 14.61 6.01
N LEU A 350 18.52 14.62 4.85
CA LEU A 350 18.71 15.67 3.85
C LEU A 350 18.05 16.97 4.38
N PRO A 351 18.80 17.96 4.90
CA PRO A 351 18.22 19.24 5.25
C PRO A 351 18.03 20.03 3.95
N ALA A 352 17.06 20.92 3.97
CA ALA A 352 16.76 21.92 2.95
C ALA A 352 18.00 22.70 2.45
N ARG A 353 18.81 22.09 1.57
CA ARG A 353 19.86 22.78 0.81
C ARG A 353 19.33 23.35 -0.52
N ALA A 354 18.07 23.08 -0.87
CA ALA A 354 17.43 23.57 -2.09
C ALA A 354 16.60 24.85 -1.90
N ALA A 355 16.47 25.39 -0.68
CA ALA A 355 15.81 26.67 -0.47
C ALA A 355 16.61 27.52 0.52
N GLY A 356 17.15 28.65 0.07
CA GLY A 356 17.87 29.63 0.88
C GLY A 356 17.00 30.38 1.91
N GLY A 357 16.14 29.67 2.64
CA GLY A 357 15.34 30.20 3.74
C GLY A 357 15.93 29.79 5.08
N ARG A 358 16.23 30.76 5.94
CA ARG A 358 16.60 30.49 7.34
C ARG A 358 15.53 29.64 8.03
N PRO A 359 15.89 28.61 8.80
CA PRO A 359 14.93 27.86 9.60
C PRO A 359 14.35 28.76 10.71
N PRO A 360 13.03 28.67 11.01
CA PRO A 360 12.48 29.28 12.21
C PRO A 360 12.99 28.56 13.46
N ALA A 361 13.25 29.32 14.51
CA ALA A 361 13.75 28.84 15.79
C ALA A 361 12.76 27.84 16.41
N ILE A 362 13.23 26.62 16.69
CA ILE A 362 12.52 25.61 17.47
C ILE A 362 12.75 25.95 18.94
N SER A 363 11.69 26.39 19.64
CA SER A 363 11.69 26.50 21.09
C SER A 363 11.49 25.12 21.72
N ASN A 364 12.51 24.69 22.47
CA ASN A 364 12.47 23.55 23.39
C ASN A 364 11.39 23.76 24.44
N PHE A 365 10.58 22.74 24.76
CA PHE A 365 10.24 22.45 26.15
C PHE A 365 9.99 20.95 26.35
N GLY A 366 10.86 20.34 27.14
CA GLY A 366 10.78 18.96 27.59
C GLY A 366 9.85 18.78 28.78
N CYS A 367 9.34 17.56 28.89
CA CYS A 367 8.70 17.02 30.08
C CYS A 367 9.64 17.06 31.30
N ARG A 368 9.12 17.41 32.49
CA ARG A 368 8.95 16.49 33.65
C ARG A 368 8.42 17.21 34.93
N PRO A 369 7.97 16.45 35.94
CA PRO A 369 6.81 16.78 36.80
C PRO A 369 7.21 17.41 38.14
N ARG A 370 6.24 17.91 38.92
CA ARG A 370 6.31 17.91 40.39
C ARG A 370 4.95 18.16 41.07
N SER A 371 4.78 17.39 42.14
CA SER A 371 3.74 17.41 43.15
C SER A 371 3.96 18.48 44.24
N ARG A 372 2.84 18.95 44.80
CA ARG A 372 2.56 19.39 46.19
C ARG A 372 3.15 20.70 46.79
N CYS A 373 2.19 21.48 47.30
CA CYS A 373 2.10 22.16 48.61
C CYS A 373 2.43 23.66 48.77
N CYS A 374 1.38 24.37 49.24
CA CYS A 374 1.31 25.50 50.18
C CYS A 374 1.74 26.90 49.72
N LEU A 375 0.78 27.83 49.62
CA LEU A 375 0.53 28.89 50.64
C LEU A 375 -0.56 29.89 50.19
N ASN A 376 -1.51 30.11 51.10
CA ASN A 376 -2.20 31.36 51.47
C ASN A 376 -2.73 32.34 50.40
N SER A 377 -4.06 32.48 50.36
CA SER A 377 -4.72 33.79 50.49
C SER A 377 -6.25 33.63 50.65
N GLN A 378 -6.75 33.88 51.87
CA GLN A 378 -8.11 34.37 52.13
C GLN A 378 -8.09 35.91 52.01
N PRO A 379 -9.19 36.58 51.64
CA PRO A 379 -10.26 36.98 52.59
C PRO A 379 -11.66 37.14 51.92
N PRO A 380 -12.67 37.77 52.55
CA PRO A 380 -13.18 37.62 53.92
C PRO A 380 -14.65 37.15 53.94
N ARG A 381 -15.11 36.80 55.14
CA ARG A 381 -16.50 36.47 55.50
C ARG A 381 -17.40 37.73 55.51
N GLY A 382 -18.65 37.56 55.08
CA GLY A 382 -19.79 38.41 55.42
C GLY A 382 -20.98 37.53 55.87
N PRO A 383 -21.92 38.03 56.70
CA PRO A 383 -22.64 37.18 57.65
C PRO A 383 -24.16 36.98 57.39
N CYS A 384 -24.69 35.98 58.10
CA CYS A 384 -26.09 35.77 58.57
C CYS A 384 -27.15 35.30 57.55
N PRO A 385 -28.25 34.64 57.99
CA PRO A 385 -28.62 34.16 59.35
C PRO A 385 -28.52 32.64 59.55
#